data_AF-F4P0T3-F1
#
_entry.id   AF-F4P0T3-F1
#
_cell.length_a   1.000
_cell.length_b   1.000
_cell.length_c   1.000
_cell.angle_alpha   90.00
_cell.angle_beta   90.00
_cell.angle_gamma   90.00
#
_symmetry.space_group_name_H-M   'P 1'
#
loop_
_entity.id
_entity.type
_entity.pdbx_description
1 polymer ?
#
loop_
_entity_poly.entity_id
_entity_poly.type
_entity_poly.pdbx_seq_one_letter_code
_entity_poly.pdbx_strand_id
1 'polypeptide(L)'
;MLFSSLLALTALVASPVFAHFKLTNPPARGSDELTQDQGPCGGYNTPQTSRPDFKKDSKVSIRMADKTAEATVYLGTGGNPTSFPYQIGHQSFTKIGVYDMSVDFSKLPASVKTGSVATVQIILKGDHGTLYQCADVKVVR
;
A
#
# COMPACT_ATOMS: atom_id res chain seq x y z
N MET A 1 -41.20 -39.39 23.46
CA MET A 1 -39.75 -39.44 23.15
C MET A 1 -39.62 -39.40 21.64
N LEU A 2 -38.98 -38.37 21.07
CA LEU A 2 -38.28 -38.41 19.77
C LEU A 2 -37.75 -36.98 19.51
N PHE A 3 -36.54 -36.74 19.99
CA PHE A 3 -35.72 -35.60 19.60
C PHE A 3 -35.21 -35.86 18.18
N SER A 4 -35.70 -35.11 17.19
CA SER A 4 -35.07 -35.07 15.87
C SER A 4 -33.84 -34.19 15.93
N SER A 5 -32.66 -34.82 15.82
CA SER A 5 -31.35 -34.19 15.78
C SER A 5 -31.22 -33.23 14.60
N LEU A 6 -31.05 -31.95 14.90
CA LEU A 6 -30.70 -30.92 13.93
C LEU A 6 -29.19 -31.00 13.65
N LEU A 7 -28.81 -31.42 12.44
CA LEU A 7 -27.41 -31.45 12.01
C LEU A 7 -26.98 -30.01 11.70
N ALA A 8 -26.33 -29.35 12.66
CA ALA A 8 -25.80 -27.99 12.48
C ALA A 8 -24.52 -28.04 11.63
N LEU A 9 -24.63 -27.61 10.37
CA LEU A 9 -23.50 -27.43 9.46
C LEU A 9 -22.80 -26.10 9.79
N THR A 10 -21.82 -26.12 10.68
CA THR A 10 -20.95 -24.97 10.95
C THR A 10 -19.93 -24.83 9.82
N ALA A 11 -20.26 -24.01 8.81
CA ALA A 11 -19.28 -23.51 7.86
C ALA A 11 -18.37 -22.51 8.59
N LEU A 12 -17.22 -22.99 9.05
CA LEU A 12 -16.15 -22.14 9.57
C LEU A 12 -15.58 -21.35 8.38
N VAL A 13 -16.06 -20.12 8.19
CA VAL A 13 -15.46 -19.20 7.23
C VAL A 13 -14.12 -18.79 7.82
N ALA A 14 -13.05 -19.52 7.47
CA ALA A 14 -11.69 -19.14 7.81
C ALA A 14 -11.41 -17.80 7.12
N SER A 15 -11.48 -16.70 7.86
CA SER A 15 -11.03 -15.41 7.38
C SER A 15 -9.54 -15.55 7.03
N PRO A 16 -9.12 -15.30 5.79
CA PRO A 16 -7.70 -15.26 5.50
C PRO A 16 -7.10 -14.17 6.39
N VAL A 17 -6.21 -14.55 7.30
CA VAL A 17 -5.37 -13.62 8.04
C VAL A 17 -4.40 -13.05 7.00
N PHE A 18 -4.86 -12.05 6.26
CA PHE A 18 -4.04 -11.37 5.28
C PHE A 18 -2.93 -10.59 5.99
N ALA A 19 -1.80 -10.51 5.29
CA ALA A 19 -0.61 -9.86 5.77
C ALA A 19 -0.71 -8.33 5.69
N HIS A 20 -1.57 -7.72 6.50
CA HIS A 20 -1.92 -6.31 6.35
C HIS A 20 -0.78 -5.36 6.72
N PHE A 21 -0.74 -4.24 6.00
CA PHE A 21 0.05 -3.08 6.41
C PHE A 21 -0.79 -1.81 6.35
N LYS A 22 -0.28 -0.76 6.98
CA LYS A 22 -0.86 0.58 6.90
C LYS A 22 0.21 1.58 6.52
N LEU A 23 0.04 2.21 5.36
CA LEU A 23 0.76 3.41 4.97
C LEU A 23 0.31 4.57 5.84
N THR A 24 1.28 5.18 6.52
CA THR A 24 1.04 6.26 7.48
C THR A 24 1.64 7.59 7.01
N ASN A 25 2.69 7.54 6.18
CA ASN A 25 3.26 8.71 5.55
C ASN A 25 3.82 8.36 4.17
N PRO A 26 3.50 9.11 3.10
CA PRO A 26 2.44 10.13 3.04
C PRO A 26 1.05 9.52 3.36
N PRO A 27 0.03 10.33 3.69
CA PRO A 27 -1.29 9.83 4.05
C PRO A 27 -1.87 8.92 2.97
N ALA A 28 -2.32 7.72 3.35
CA ALA A 28 -2.93 6.78 2.43
C ALA A 28 -4.32 7.28 1.96
N ARG A 29 -4.73 6.88 0.76
CA ARG A 29 -6.11 7.06 0.26
C ARG A 29 -7.15 6.39 1.18
N GLY A 30 -6.76 5.29 1.80
CA GLY A 30 -7.53 4.54 2.78
C GLY A 30 -6.74 3.33 3.27
N SER A 31 -7.36 2.50 4.13
CA SER A 31 -6.67 1.38 4.77
C SER A 31 -7.59 0.20 5.10
N ASP A 32 -8.69 0.01 4.37
CA ASP A 32 -9.54 -1.18 4.51
C ASP A 32 -8.74 -2.42 4.14
N GLU A 33 -8.47 -3.22 5.16
CA GLU A 33 -7.71 -4.45 5.13
C GLU A 33 -8.33 -5.48 4.18
N LEU A 34 -9.67 -5.50 4.05
CA LEU A 34 -10.39 -6.48 3.23
C LEU A 34 -10.26 -6.25 1.73
N THR A 35 -9.81 -5.06 1.30
CA THR A 35 -9.64 -4.72 -0.11
C THR A 35 -8.17 -4.48 -0.46
N GLN A 36 -7.24 -4.66 0.48
CA GLN A 36 -5.81 -4.38 0.24
C GLN A 36 -5.21 -5.26 -0.85
N ASP A 37 -5.77 -6.43 -1.13
CA ASP A 37 -5.35 -7.31 -2.24
C ASP A 37 -5.79 -6.81 -3.62
N GLN A 38 -6.65 -5.78 -3.67
CA GLN A 38 -7.17 -5.20 -4.92
C GLN A 38 -6.24 -4.10 -5.44
N GLY A 39 -5.40 -4.46 -6.42
CA GLY A 39 -4.58 -3.49 -7.13
C GLY A 39 -5.40 -2.45 -7.90
N PRO A 40 -4.88 -1.23 -8.12
CA PRO A 40 -3.53 -0.78 -7.74
C PRO A 40 -3.44 -0.15 -6.34
N CYS A 41 -4.58 0.21 -5.73
CA CYS A 41 -4.60 1.07 -4.54
C CYS A 41 -5.41 0.49 -3.37
N GLY A 42 -5.54 -0.84 -3.30
CA GLY A 42 -6.27 -1.52 -2.25
C GLY A 42 -7.78 -1.23 -2.30
N GLY A 43 -8.36 -1.15 -3.50
CA GLY A 43 -9.75 -0.74 -3.71
C GLY A 43 -10.02 0.78 -3.70
N TYR A 44 -9.04 1.61 -3.29
CA TYR A 44 -9.20 3.07 -3.23
C TYR A 44 -8.84 3.78 -4.56
N ASN A 45 -9.79 3.75 -5.49
CA ASN A 45 -9.62 4.28 -6.85
C ASN A 45 -9.78 5.81 -6.97
N THR A 46 -10.27 6.48 -5.93
CA THR A 46 -10.45 7.94 -5.92
C THR A 46 -9.25 8.61 -5.25
N PRO A 47 -8.55 9.53 -5.94
CA PRO A 47 -7.46 10.27 -5.32
C PRO A 47 -7.91 11.24 -4.24
N GLN A 48 -7.02 11.50 -3.29
CA GLN A 48 -7.21 12.55 -2.29
C GLN A 48 -7.06 13.94 -2.92
N THR A 49 -7.85 14.87 -2.40
CA THR A 49 -7.76 16.30 -2.75
C THR A 49 -6.50 16.93 -2.16
N SER A 50 -6.16 16.57 -0.92
CA SER A 50 -4.92 16.98 -0.27
C SER A 50 -3.75 16.16 -0.79
N ARG A 51 -2.71 16.85 -1.29
CA ARG A 51 -1.48 16.25 -1.82
C ARG A 51 -0.26 16.90 -1.17
N PRO A 52 0.30 16.31 -0.10
CA PRO A 52 1.48 16.86 0.53
C PRO A 52 2.69 16.84 -0.42
N ASP A 53 3.64 17.72 -0.12
CA ASP A 53 4.92 17.77 -0.83
C ASP A 53 5.72 16.50 -0.58
N PHE A 54 6.20 15.91 -1.66
CA PHE A 54 7.01 14.70 -1.66
C PHE A 54 8.35 14.99 -2.33
N LYS A 55 9.41 14.93 -1.53
CA LYS A 55 10.76 15.36 -1.87
C LYS A 55 11.76 14.23 -1.67
N LYS A 56 12.99 14.43 -2.13
CA LYS A 56 14.06 13.41 -2.11
C LYS A 56 14.36 12.84 -0.71
N ASP A 57 14.10 13.61 0.36
CA ASP A 57 14.29 13.25 1.76
C ASP A 57 13.00 12.80 2.45
N SER A 58 11.86 12.81 1.74
CA SER A 58 10.62 12.23 2.24
C SER A 58 10.79 10.74 2.55
N LYS A 59 10.10 10.28 3.58
CA LYS A 59 10.01 8.87 3.93
C LYS A 59 8.66 8.30 3.53
N VAL A 60 8.66 7.02 3.15
CA VAL A 60 7.44 6.23 3.03
C VAL A 60 7.35 5.35 4.28
N SER A 61 6.47 5.75 5.20
CA SER A 61 6.32 5.14 6.50
C SER A 61 5.16 4.15 6.51
N ILE A 62 5.44 2.90 6.83
CA ILE A 62 4.43 1.85 6.95
C ILE A 62 4.42 1.25 8.36
N ARG A 63 3.25 0.83 8.82
CA ARG A 63 3.09 -0.08 9.95
C ARG A 63 2.79 -1.47 9.42
N MET A 64 3.71 -2.39 9.67
CA MET A 64 3.61 -3.80 9.29
C MET A 64 2.91 -4.60 10.39
N ALA A 65 1.95 -5.43 10.05
CA ALA A 65 1.33 -6.39 10.96
C ALA A 65 1.92 -7.81 10.84
N ASP A 66 2.78 -8.05 9.85
CA ASP A 66 3.39 -9.36 9.59
C ASP A 66 4.87 -9.42 9.92
N LYS A 67 5.31 -10.66 10.13
CA LYS A 67 6.70 -10.96 10.44
C LYS A 67 7.58 -10.90 9.19
N THR A 68 7.13 -11.34 8.02
CA THR A 68 7.99 -11.38 6.84
C THR A 68 7.27 -10.83 5.63
N ALA A 69 7.83 -9.78 5.03
CA ALA A 69 7.32 -9.21 3.80
C ALA A 69 8.37 -8.37 3.08
N GLU A 70 8.10 -8.06 1.83
CA GLU A 70 8.87 -7.15 1.00
C GLU A 70 7.97 -6.01 0.53
N ALA A 71 8.33 -4.76 0.86
CA ALA A 71 7.69 -3.58 0.29
C ALA A 71 8.50 -3.05 -0.88
N THR A 72 7.80 -2.72 -1.96
CA THR A 72 8.33 -1.95 -3.08
C THR A 72 7.51 -0.68 -3.23
N VAL A 73 8.21 0.45 -3.35
CA VAL A 73 7.61 1.77 -3.52
C VAL A 73 7.72 2.18 -4.98
N TYR A 74 6.57 2.38 -5.61
CA TYR A 74 6.46 2.90 -6.96
C TYR A 74 5.85 4.30 -7.00
N LEU A 75 6.05 5.00 -8.10
CA LEU A 75 5.44 6.29 -8.38
C LEU A 75 4.81 6.30 -9.77
N GLY A 76 3.56 6.74 -9.84
CA GLY A 76 2.84 7.07 -11.07
C GLY A 76 2.57 8.58 -11.13
N THR A 77 2.67 9.18 -12.30
CA THR A 77 2.43 10.62 -12.49
C THR A 77 1.03 10.89 -13.04
N GLY A 78 0.47 12.05 -12.69
CA GLY A 78 -0.89 12.45 -13.06
C GLY A 78 -1.85 12.48 -11.88
N GLY A 79 -3.08 12.93 -12.11
CA GLY A 79 -4.09 13.09 -11.06
C GLY A 79 -4.64 11.78 -10.50
N ASN A 80 -4.76 10.74 -11.33
CA ASN A 80 -5.17 9.40 -10.91
C ASN A 80 -4.49 8.34 -11.79
N PRO A 81 -3.18 8.11 -11.63
CA PRO A 81 -2.47 7.14 -12.45
C PRO A 81 -2.96 5.72 -12.19
N THR A 82 -3.07 4.93 -13.25
CA THR A 82 -3.28 3.47 -13.19
C THR A 82 -2.01 2.68 -13.49
N SER A 83 -0.92 3.39 -13.84
CA SER A 83 0.40 2.82 -14.13
C SER A 83 1.47 3.47 -13.24
N PHE A 84 2.37 2.64 -12.72
CA PHE A 84 3.37 3.01 -11.73
C PHE A 84 4.78 2.57 -12.19
N PRO A 85 5.33 3.20 -13.24
CA PRO A 85 6.55 2.71 -13.90
C PRO A 85 7.83 2.98 -13.11
N TYR A 86 7.80 3.85 -12.10
CA TYR A 86 9.01 4.29 -11.40
C TYR A 86 9.15 3.62 -10.04
N GLN A 87 9.97 2.58 -9.95
CA GLN A 87 10.34 1.99 -8.66
C GLN A 87 11.36 2.88 -7.96
N ILE A 88 10.94 3.56 -6.89
CA ILE A 88 11.76 4.54 -6.16
C ILE A 88 12.21 4.07 -4.78
N GLY A 89 11.73 2.92 -4.31
CA GLY A 89 12.14 2.36 -3.01
C GLY A 89 11.87 0.87 -2.92
N HIS A 90 12.58 0.20 -2.03
CA HIS A 90 12.44 -1.22 -1.73
C HIS A 90 13.00 -1.51 -0.35
N GLN A 91 12.31 -2.34 0.42
CA GLN A 91 12.78 -2.80 1.73
C GLN A 91 12.12 -4.14 2.10
N SER A 92 12.92 -5.07 2.61
CA SER A 92 12.44 -6.31 3.22
C SER A 92 12.31 -6.16 4.74
N PHE A 93 11.34 -6.86 5.32
CA PHE A 93 11.05 -6.85 6.76
C PHE A 93 11.03 -8.27 7.28
N THR A 94 11.54 -8.45 8.50
CA THR A 94 11.57 -9.73 9.23
C THR A 94 10.90 -9.65 10.60
N LYS A 95 10.26 -8.51 10.90
CA LYS A 95 9.52 -8.27 12.14
C LYS A 95 8.31 -7.37 11.87
N ILE A 96 7.35 -7.43 12.80
CA ILE A 96 6.26 -6.48 12.94
C ILE A 96 6.84 -5.16 13.44
N GLY A 97 6.37 -4.02 12.92
CA GLY A 97 6.88 -2.72 13.35
C GLY A 97 6.47 -1.55 12.49
N VAL A 98 7.02 -0.39 12.81
CA VAL A 98 6.94 0.82 11.99
C VAL A 98 8.27 0.97 11.25
N TYR A 99 8.19 1.22 9.95
CA TYR A 99 9.34 1.30 9.07
C TYR A 99 9.29 2.54 8.20
N ASP A 100 10.40 3.25 8.14
CA ASP A 100 10.60 4.42 7.28
C ASP A 100 11.48 4.05 6.09
N MET A 101 10.86 3.87 4.92
CA MET A 101 11.58 3.60 3.68
C MET A 101 12.07 4.90 3.06
N SER A 102 13.34 4.89 2.64
CA SER A 102 13.91 5.97 1.84
C SER A 102 13.47 5.85 0.38
N VAL A 103 13.44 6.98 -0.31
CA VAL A 103 13.10 7.05 -1.74
C VAL A 103 14.25 7.62 -2.55
N ASP A 104 14.39 7.13 -3.77
CA ASP A 104 15.45 7.51 -4.69
C ASP A 104 14.88 8.27 -5.89
N PHE A 105 14.97 9.59 -5.81
CA PHE A 105 14.50 10.48 -6.88
C PHE A 105 15.37 10.45 -8.13
N SER A 106 16.58 9.87 -8.08
CA SER A 106 17.42 9.69 -9.27
C SER A 106 16.80 8.72 -10.27
N LYS A 107 15.88 7.85 -9.81
CA LYS A 107 15.12 6.91 -10.63
C LYS A 107 13.92 7.55 -11.34
N LEU A 108 13.60 8.81 -11.04
CA LEU A 108 12.54 9.55 -11.70
C LEU A 108 13.09 10.22 -12.97
N PRO A 109 12.40 10.12 -14.13
CA PRO A 109 12.85 10.76 -15.34
C PRO A 109 12.77 12.28 -15.25
N ALA A 110 13.53 12.99 -16.08
CA ALA A 110 13.56 14.46 -16.10
C ALA A 110 12.18 15.12 -16.31
N SER A 111 11.23 14.39 -16.92
CA SER A 111 9.84 14.83 -17.13
C SER A 111 9.03 15.02 -15.84
N VAL A 112 9.39 14.33 -14.75
CA VAL A 112 8.78 14.56 -13.43
C VAL A 112 9.42 15.80 -12.81
N LYS A 113 8.67 16.89 -12.69
CA LYS A 113 9.19 18.19 -12.24
C LYS A 113 8.61 18.56 -10.87
N THR A 114 9.19 19.57 -10.22
CA THR A 114 8.54 20.21 -9.08
C THR A 114 7.15 20.68 -9.47
N GLY A 115 6.14 20.36 -8.66
CA GLY A 115 4.73 20.62 -8.95
C GLY A 115 4.01 19.49 -9.68
N SER A 116 4.72 18.45 -10.18
CA SER A 116 4.05 17.29 -10.77
C SER A 116 3.17 16.60 -9.74
N VAL A 117 1.90 16.43 -10.09
CA VAL A 117 0.96 15.60 -9.32
C VAL A 117 1.31 14.13 -9.56
N ALA A 118 1.32 13.35 -8.49
CA ALA A 118 1.67 11.93 -8.54
C ALA A 118 0.92 11.13 -7.47
N THR A 119 1.02 9.81 -7.60
CA THR A 119 0.58 8.84 -6.59
C THR A 119 1.75 7.90 -6.30
N VAL A 120 2.06 7.75 -5.03
CA VAL A 120 3.02 6.76 -4.50
C VAL A 120 2.24 5.48 -4.22
N GLN A 121 2.63 4.37 -4.85
CA GLN A 121 2.06 3.05 -4.61
C GLN A 121 3.04 2.22 -3.80
N ILE A 122 2.54 1.55 -2.77
CA ILE A 122 3.28 0.55 -2.02
C ILE A 122 2.69 -0.80 -2.40
N ILE A 123 3.54 -1.68 -2.90
CA ILE A 123 3.23 -3.09 -3.07
C ILE A 123 3.95 -3.84 -1.97
N LEU A 124 3.19 -4.52 -1.11
CA LEU A 124 3.72 -5.40 -0.09
C LEU A 124 3.51 -6.85 -0.53
N LYS A 125 4.57 -7.64 -0.63
CA LYS A 125 4.52 -9.08 -0.88
C LYS A 125 4.91 -9.83 0.38
N GLY A 126 3.99 -10.61 0.92
CA GLY A 126 4.24 -11.48 2.08
C GLY A 126 3.77 -12.90 1.80
N ASP A 127 3.81 -13.74 2.85
CA ASP A 127 3.40 -15.15 2.76
C ASP A 127 1.91 -15.33 2.42
N HIS A 128 1.11 -14.29 2.66
CA HIS A 128 -0.35 -14.29 2.47
C HIS A 128 -0.81 -13.59 1.19
N GLY A 129 0.12 -13.21 0.30
CA GLY A 129 -0.18 -12.62 -1.00
C GLY A 129 0.42 -11.24 -1.22
N THR A 130 -0.15 -10.51 -2.19
CA THR A 130 0.29 -9.17 -2.56
C THR A 130 -0.76 -8.16 -2.16
N LEU A 131 -0.36 -7.14 -1.40
CA LEU A 131 -1.21 -6.07 -0.93
C LEU A 131 -0.76 -4.71 -1.47
N TYR A 132 -1.70 -3.78 -1.53
CA TYR A 132 -1.58 -2.50 -2.19
C TYR A 132 -2.12 -1.37 -1.32
N GLN A 133 -1.37 -0.28 -1.23
CA GLN A 133 -1.89 1.01 -0.77
C GLN A 133 -1.28 2.15 -1.58
N CYS A 134 -2.02 3.25 -1.70
CA CYS A 134 -1.59 4.43 -2.42
C CYS A 134 -1.67 5.67 -1.55
N ALA A 135 -0.77 6.62 -1.78
CA ALA A 135 -0.85 7.98 -1.27
C ALA A 135 -0.69 8.99 -2.40
N ASP A 136 -1.47 10.06 -2.37
CA ASP A 136 -1.42 11.11 -3.38
C ASP A 136 -0.48 12.23 -2.93
N VAL A 137 0.40 12.66 -3.83
CA VAL A 137 1.46 13.62 -3.50
C VAL A 137 1.67 14.65 -4.62
N LYS A 138 2.41 15.70 -4.28
CA LYS A 138 2.96 16.65 -5.25
C LYS A 138 4.48 16.61 -5.15
N VAL A 139 5.15 16.32 -6.26
CA VAL A 139 6.61 16.18 -6.28
C VAL A 139 7.29 17.53 -6.08
N VAL A 140 8.34 17.55 -5.27
CA VAL A 140 9.27 18.68 -5.08
C VAL A 140 10.70 18.14 -5.21
N ARG A 141 11.41 18.54 -6.27
CA ARG A 141 12.79 18.08 -6.52
C ARG A 141 13.83 18.85 -5.70
#